data_AF-A0AAD8Q2A6-F1
#
_entry.id   AF-A0AAD8Q2A6-F1
#
_cell.length_a   1.000
_cell.length_b   1.000
_cell.length_c   1.000
_cell.angle_alpha   90.00
_cell.angle_beta   90.00
_cell.angle_gamma   90.00
#
_symmetry.space_group_name_H-M   'P 1'
#
loop_
_entity.id
_entity.type
_entity.pdbx_description
1 polymer ?
#
loop_
_entity_poly.entity_id
_entity_poly.type
_entity_poly.pdbx_seq_one_letter_code
_entity_poly.pdbx_strand_id
1 'polypeptide(L)'
;MQKSNAKRISCKRCQQRKIRCSRTFPCTNCSTALAKCEFRESDFKRPPVSREYVATLESRIASLESLVGRLKTADRDERNRILDDLEDQDYVPSFSSLPLEDEIALSEAMTKASFQEMTDGKRRPPLFRRPADR
;
A
#
# COMPACT_ATOMS: atom_id res chain seq x y z
N MET A 1 -41.07 -14.33 -8.53
CA MET A 1 -40.13 -13.34 -9.10
C MET A 1 -39.16 -12.89 -8.00
N GLN A 2 -38.04 -13.60 -7.81
CA GLN A 2 -37.12 -13.34 -6.69
C GLN A 2 -36.21 -12.15 -7.05
N LYS A 3 -36.50 -10.96 -6.51
CA LYS A 3 -35.59 -9.81 -6.54
C LYS A 3 -34.58 -9.95 -5.41
N SER A 4 -33.44 -10.60 -5.68
CA SER A 4 -32.30 -10.60 -4.76
C SER A 4 -31.71 -9.18 -4.69
N ASN A 5 -32.18 -8.42 -3.69
CA ASN A 5 -31.70 -7.08 -3.37
C ASN A 5 -30.36 -7.15 -2.61
N ALA A 6 -29.39 -7.87 -3.16
CA ALA A 6 -28.00 -7.57 -2.86
C ALA A 6 -27.73 -6.23 -3.54
N LYS A 7 -27.38 -5.18 -2.77
CA LYS A 7 -27.00 -3.86 -3.28
C LYS A 7 -25.75 -4.00 -4.16
N ARG A 8 -25.88 -4.54 -5.36
CA ARG A 8 -24.80 -4.72 -6.32
C ARG A 8 -24.41 -3.35 -6.84
N ILE A 9 -23.14 -3.02 -6.67
CA ILE A 9 -22.53 -1.80 -7.19
C ILE A 9 -22.65 -1.80 -8.72
N SER A 10 -22.68 -0.62 -9.35
CA SER A 10 -22.66 -0.52 -10.81
C SER A 10 -21.33 -1.05 -11.36
N CYS A 11 -21.31 -1.71 -12.53
CA CYS A 11 -20.06 -2.14 -13.15
C CYS A 11 -19.13 -0.95 -13.50
N LYS A 12 -17.83 -1.20 -13.64
CA LYS A 12 -16.78 -0.18 -13.90
C LYS A 12 -17.12 0.73 -15.08
N ARG A 13 -17.56 0.15 -16.21
CA ARG A 13 -17.92 0.89 -17.43
C ARG A 13 -19.10 1.84 -17.20
N CYS A 14 -20.16 1.38 -16.54
CA CYS A 14 -21.33 2.22 -16.26
C CYS A 14 -20.99 3.33 -15.27
N GLN A 15 -20.13 3.07 -14.28
CA GLN A 15 -19.62 4.12 -13.39
C GLN A 15 -18.82 5.18 -14.17
N GLN A 16 -17.84 4.77 -14.98
CA GLN A 16 -17.03 5.68 -15.80
C GLN A 16 -17.87 6.53 -16.76
N ARG A 17 -18.86 5.92 -17.41
CA ARG A 17 -19.76 6.64 -18.33
C ARG A 17 -20.88 7.40 -17.62
N LYS A 18 -20.99 7.28 -16.29
CA LYS A 18 -22.06 7.87 -15.47
C LYS A 18 -23.47 7.52 -15.96
N ILE A 19 -23.67 6.28 -16.40
CA ILE A 19 -24.97 5.77 -16.89
C ILE A 19 -25.55 4.73 -15.93
N ARG A 20 -26.88 4.54 -15.98
CA ARG A 20 -27.58 3.57 -15.12
C ARG A 20 -27.19 2.13 -15.47
N CYS A 21 -26.67 1.39 -14.49
CA CYS A 21 -26.33 -0.02 -14.64
C CYS A 21 -27.53 -0.93 -14.29
N SER A 22 -27.78 -1.96 -15.10
CA SER A 22 -28.78 -3.02 -14.82
C SER A 22 -28.35 -3.95 -13.68
N ARG A 23 -27.06 -3.91 -13.28
CA ARG A 23 -26.47 -4.74 -12.21
C ARG A 23 -26.58 -6.26 -12.41
N THR A 24 -26.94 -6.68 -13.62
CA THR A 24 -26.82 -8.06 -14.12
C THR A 24 -25.41 -8.29 -14.65
N PHE A 25 -24.95 -9.54 -14.71
CA PHE A 25 -23.68 -9.89 -15.35
C PHE A 25 -23.93 -10.77 -16.58
N PRO A 26 -23.62 -10.30 -17.80
CA PRO A 26 -23.22 -8.93 -18.16
C PRO A 26 -24.36 -7.89 -18.02
N CYS A 27 -24.01 -6.62 -17.85
CA CYS A 27 -24.99 -5.54 -17.77
C CYS A 27 -25.61 -5.27 -19.15
N THR A 28 -26.87 -4.81 -19.24
CA THR A 28 -27.55 -4.57 -20.54
C THR A 28 -26.75 -3.62 -21.44
N ASN A 29 -26.29 -2.49 -20.90
CA ASN A 29 -25.45 -1.53 -21.61
C ASN A 29 -24.08 -2.07 -22.03
N CYS A 30 -23.58 -3.07 -21.30
CA CYS A 30 -22.29 -3.69 -21.56
C CYS A 30 -22.43 -4.74 -22.67
N SER A 31 -23.53 -5.50 -22.63
CA SER A 31 -23.92 -6.47 -23.64
C SER A 31 -24.21 -5.80 -24.99
N THR A 32 -25.00 -4.72 -25.01
CA THR A 32 -25.29 -3.99 -26.25
C THR A 32 -24.06 -3.32 -26.85
N ALA A 33 -23.15 -2.86 -25.99
CA ALA A 33 -21.90 -2.23 -26.44
C ALA A 33 -20.77 -3.25 -26.72
N LEU A 34 -21.04 -4.56 -26.61
CA LEU A 34 -20.06 -5.64 -26.74
C LEU A 34 -18.75 -5.35 -25.98
N ALA A 35 -18.89 -4.77 -24.78
CA ALA A 35 -17.79 -4.28 -23.98
C ALA A 35 -17.60 -5.11 -22.71
N LYS A 36 -16.36 -5.18 -22.21
CA LYS A 36 -16.02 -5.85 -20.97
C LYS A 36 -16.86 -5.31 -19.80
N CYS A 37 -17.71 -6.16 -19.24
CA CYS A 37 -18.48 -5.87 -18.03
C CYS A 37 -17.69 -6.39 -16.83
N GLU A 38 -17.24 -5.50 -15.95
CA GLU A 38 -16.48 -5.88 -14.76
C GLU A 38 -17.10 -5.21 -13.53
N PHE A 39 -17.39 -6.01 -12.50
CA PHE A 39 -17.78 -5.54 -11.19
C PHE A 39 -16.58 -5.65 -10.25
N ARG A 40 -16.37 -4.65 -9.38
CA ARG A 40 -15.39 -4.78 -8.30
C ARG A 40 -16.02 -5.61 -7.19
N GLU A 41 -15.35 -6.68 -6.78
CA GLU A 41 -15.74 -7.48 -5.61
C GLU A 41 -15.52 -6.69 -4.31
N SER A 42 -14.62 -5.71 -4.33
CA SER A 42 -14.16 -4.97 -3.16
C SER A 42 -14.15 -3.44 -3.39
N ASP A 43 -15.33 -2.84 -3.61
CA ASP A 43 -15.54 -1.44 -3.20
C ASP A 43 -16.08 -1.37 -1.76
N PHE A 44 -15.84 -2.40 -0.94
CA PHE A 44 -15.75 -2.19 0.51
C PHE A 44 -14.58 -1.22 0.69
N LYS A 45 -14.92 0.08 0.75
CA LYS A 45 -14.02 1.12 1.23
C LYS A 45 -13.25 0.50 2.38
N ARG A 46 -11.91 0.41 2.25
CA ARG A 46 -11.05 -0.09 3.33
C ARG A 46 -11.61 0.48 4.64
N PRO A 47 -11.94 -0.36 5.63
CA PRO A 47 -12.49 0.15 6.88
C PRO A 47 -11.55 1.27 7.34
N PRO A 48 -12.10 2.44 7.72
CA PRO A 48 -11.26 3.53 8.19
C PRO A 48 -10.39 2.97 9.31
N VAL A 49 -9.07 3.13 9.16
CA VAL A 49 -8.10 2.72 10.18
C VAL A 49 -8.58 3.29 11.52
N SER A 50 -8.63 2.46 12.56
CA SER A 50 -9.16 2.92 13.85
C SER A 50 -8.32 4.10 14.33
N ARG A 51 -8.99 5.16 14.82
CA ARG A 51 -8.30 6.34 15.34
C ARG A 51 -7.35 5.98 16.47
N GLU A 52 -7.71 4.96 17.25
CA GLU A 52 -6.88 4.39 18.30
C GLU A 52 -5.59 3.78 17.75
N TYR A 53 -5.64 3.02 16.66
CA TYR A 53 -4.44 2.44 16.04
C TYR A 53 -3.53 3.52 15.46
N VAL A 54 -4.09 4.58 14.87
CA VAL A 54 -3.29 5.72 14.40
C VAL A 54 -2.63 6.43 15.59
N ALA A 55 -3.35 6.65 16.67
CA ALA A 55 -2.82 7.30 17.87
C ALA A 55 -1.71 6.49 18.55
N THR A 56 -1.81 5.15 18.58
CA THR A 56 -0.74 4.31 19.14
C THR A 56 0.52 4.34 18.27
N LEU A 57 0.37 4.36 16.94
CA LEU A 57 1.48 4.53 16.02
C LEU A 57 2.14 5.91 16.16
N GLU A 58 1.35 6.98 16.21
CA GLU A 58 1.86 8.35 16.41
C GLU A 58 2.63 8.47 17.74
N SER A 59 2.11 7.88 18.82
CA SER A 59 2.79 7.85 20.12
C SER A 59 4.12 7.09 20.05
N ARG A 60 4.15 5.94 19.37
CA ARG A 60 5.39 5.15 19.18
C ARG A 60 6.41 5.89 18.32
N ILE A 61 5.97 6.60 17.28
CA ILE A 61 6.86 7.42 16.46
C ILE A 61 7.45 8.56 17.29
N ALA A 62 6.62 9.27 18.06
CA ALA A 62 7.08 10.37 18.90
C ALA A 62 8.12 9.94 19.95
N SER A 63 7.96 8.75 20.55
CA SER A 63 8.94 8.23 21.51
C SER A 63 10.27 7.88 20.83
N LEU A 64 10.23 7.28 19.64
CA LEU A 64 11.42 6.97 18.84
C LEU A 64 12.13 8.25 18.37
N GLU A 65 11.39 9.24 17.89
CA GLU A 65 11.96 10.53 17.46
C GLU A 65 12.63 11.26 18.62
N SER A 66 12.02 11.24 19.81
CA SER A 66 12.60 11.80 21.04
C SER A 66 13.89 11.08 21.45
N LEU A 67 13.90 9.76 21.40
CA LEU A 67 15.09 8.95 21.68
C LEU A 67 16.23 9.26 20.70
N VAL A 68 15.93 9.33 19.40
CA VAL A 68 16.91 9.72 18.37
C VAL A 68 17.41 11.14 18.60
N GLY A 69 16.53 12.06 19.01
CA GLY A 69 16.90 13.41 19.40
C GLY A 69 17.93 13.43 20.53
N ARG A 70 17.68 12.66 21.59
CA ARG A 70 18.62 12.51 22.72
C ARG A 70 19.95 11.92 22.28
N LEU A 71 19.95 10.89 21.44
CA LEU A 71 21.18 10.27 20.93
C LEU A 71 22.05 11.23 20.11
N LYS A 72 21.43 12.17 19.38
CA LYS A 72 22.14 13.20 18.60
C LYS A 72 22.84 14.22 19.49
N THR A 73 22.23 14.59 20.61
CA THR A 73 22.77 15.60 21.52
C THR A 73 23.67 15.02 22.61
N ALA A 74 23.56 13.72 22.88
CA ALA A 74 24.31 13.04 23.93
C ALA A 74 25.79 12.86 23.59
N ASP A 75 26.62 12.99 24.63
CA ASP A 75 28.05 12.67 24.58
C ASP A 75 28.27 11.17 24.41
N ARG A 76 29.51 10.78 24.07
CA ARG A 76 29.84 9.38 23.75
C ARG A 76 29.45 8.40 24.86
N ASP A 77 29.74 8.75 26.11
CA ASP A 77 29.45 7.86 27.25
C ASP A 77 27.96 7.80 27.57
N GLU A 78 27.24 8.92 27.43
CA GLU A 78 25.78 8.97 27.60
C GLU A 78 25.08 8.21 26.48
N ARG A 79 25.54 8.34 25.24
CA ARG A 79 25.03 7.58 24.09
C ARG A 79 25.19 6.08 24.31
N ASN A 80 26.35 5.64 24.78
CA ASN A 80 26.59 4.22 25.05
C ASN A 80 25.63 3.69 26.11
N ARG A 81 25.40 4.44 27.20
CA ARG A 81 24.40 4.06 28.22
C ARG A 81 22.99 3.98 27.66
N ILE A 82 22.58 4.96 26.85
CA ILE A 82 21.25 4.95 26.22
C ILE A 82 21.09 3.72 25.32
N LEU A 83 22.14 3.32 24.59
CA LEU A 83 22.10 2.13 23.74
C LEU A 83 22.09 0.83 24.55
N ASP A 84 22.83 0.77 25.67
CA ASP A 84 22.86 -0.38 26.57
C ASP A 84 21.50 -0.60 27.26
N ASP A 85 20.75 0.48 27.53
CA ASP A 85 19.41 0.44 28.14
C ASP A 85 18.30 0.01 27.17
N LEU A 86 18.58 -0.05 25.86
CA LEU A 86 17.60 -0.51 24.87
C LEU A 86 17.61 -2.04 24.82
N GLU A 87 16.59 -2.66 25.39
CA GLU A 87 16.30 -4.07 25.12
C GLU A 87 15.86 -4.18 23.65
N ASP A 88 16.62 -4.95 22.86
CA ASP A 88 16.22 -5.35 21.50
C ASP A 88 14.94 -6.17 21.59
N GLN A 89 13.80 -5.47 21.59
CA GLN A 89 12.53 -6.09 21.29
C GLN A 89 12.53 -6.31 19.78
N ASP A 90 12.96 -7.51 19.38
CA ASP A 90 12.84 -8.04 18.02
C ASP A 90 11.36 -8.06 17.62
N TYR A 91 10.81 -6.89 17.32
CA TYR A 91 9.58 -6.77 16.58
C TYR A 91 9.91 -7.13 15.13
N VAL A 92 10.12 -8.42 14.91
CA VAL A 92 9.96 -9.02 13.60
C VAL A 92 8.46 -8.94 13.34
N PRO A 93 8.00 -8.21 12.31
CA PRO A 93 6.63 -8.36 11.88
C PRO A 93 6.43 -9.85 11.64
N SER A 94 5.56 -10.49 12.43
CA SER A 94 5.16 -11.87 12.19
C SER A 94 4.38 -11.86 10.88
N PHE A 95 5.12 -11.97 9.78
CA PHE A 95 4.63 -12.18 8.42
C PHE A 95 3.77 -13.45 8.34
N SER A 96 3.90 -14.32 9.35
CA SER A 96 3.01 -15.46 9.64
C SER A 96 1.52 -15.09 9.78
N SER A 97 1.18 -13.80 9.89
CA SER A 97 -0.21 -13.32 9.90
C SER A 97 -0.75 -12.91 8.51
N LEU A 98 0.06 -12.94 7.46
CA LEU A 98 -0.37 -12.71 6.08
C LEU A 98 -0.80 -14.03 5.41
N PRO A 99 -1.92 -14.03 4.66
CA PRO A 99 -2.32 -15.19 3.86
C PRO A 99 -1.18 -15.64 2.92
N LEU A 100 -0.96 -16.96 2.83
CA LEU A 100 0.14 -17.58 2.09
C LEU A 100 0.22 -17.15 0.61
N GLU A 101 -0.89 -16.68 0.02
CA GLU A 101 -0.90 -16.21 -1.37
C GLU A 101 -0.11 -14.90 -1.56
N ASP A 102 -0.09 -14.04 -0.54
CA ASP A 102 0.57 -12.72 -0.61
C ASP A 102 2.08 -12.83 -0.34
N GLU A 103 2.52 -13.80 0.47
CA GLU A 103 3.93 -14.15 0.75
C GLU A 103 4.67 -14.61 -0.52
N ILE A 104 4.02 -15.48 -1.31
CA ILE A 104 4.57 -16.00 -2.57
C ILE A 104 4.64 -14.86 -3.60
N ALA A 105 3.59 -14.04 -3.71
CA ALA A 105 3.57 -12.90 -4.63
C ALA A 105 4.65 -11.86 -4.30
N LEU A 106 4.91 -11.60 -3.01
CA LEU A 106 5.91 -10.63 -2.59
C LEU A 106 7.34 -11.16 -2.77
N SER A 107 7.60 -12.41 -2.41
CA SER A 107 8.90 -13.05 -2.64
C SER A 107 9.24 -13.17 -4.13
N GLU A 108 8.24 -13.47 -4.96
CA GLU A 108 8.36 -13.45 -6.42
C GLU A 108 8.60 -12.03 -6.95
N ALA A 109 7.95 -11.00 -6.38
CA ALA A 109 8.20 -9.62 -6.75
C ALA A 109 9.61 -9.14 -6.36
N MET A 110 10.11 -9.51 -5.17
CA MET A 110 11.43 -9.14 -4.69
C MET A 110 12.54 -9.82 -5.50
N THR A 111 12.39 -11.11 -5.82
CA THR A 111 13.33 -11.83 -6.69
C THR A 111 13.31 -11.25 -8.11
N LYS A 112 12.13 -10.92 -8.65
CA LYS A 112 11.99 -10.31 -9.97
C LYS A 112 12.60 -8.91 -10.04
N ALA A 113 12.51 -8.12 -8.97
CA ALA A 113 13.17 -6.81 -8.88
C ALA A 113 14.70 -6.94 -8.93
N SER A 114 15.29 -7.90 -8.20
CA SER A 114 16.74 -8.15 -8.24
C SER A 114 17.25 -8.63 -9.61
N PHE A 115 16.45 -9.40 -10.36
CA PHE A 115 16.82 -9.80 -11.74
C PHE A 115 16.66 -8.66 -12.75
N GLN A 116 15.74 -7.72 -12.54
CA GLN A 116 15.56 -6.54 -13.38
C GLN A 116 16.79 -5.62 -13.32
N GLU A 117 17.38 -5.43 -12.14
CA GLU A 117 18.58 -4.60 -11.96
C GLU A 117 19.82 -5.12 -12.71
N MET A 118 19.93 -6.44 -12.93
CA MET A 118 21.04 -7.04 -13.69
C MET A 118 20.85 -6.97 -15.22
N THR A 119 19.64 -6.68 -15.71
CA THR A 119 19.33 -6.64 -17.16
C THR A 119 19.21 -5.24 -17.73
N ASP A 120 18.98 -4.22 -16.90
CA ASP A 120 18.97 -2.80 -17.28
C ASP A 120 20.40 -2.17 -17.28
N GLY A 121 21.42 -2.94 -17.72
CA GLY A 121 22.76 -2.45 -18.05
C GLY A 121 22.86 -1.51 -19.27
N LYS A 122 21.76 -0.83 -19.65
CA LYS A 122 21.69 0.26 -20.65
C LYS A 122 20.44 1.14 -20.42
N ARG A 123 20.42 1.96 -19.37
CA ARG A 123 19.69 3.24 -19.42
C ARG A 123 20.55 4.34 -18.87
N ARG A 124 20.94 5.26 -19.76
CA ARG A 124 21.51 6.55 -19.39
C ARG A 124 20.60 7.20 -18.32
N PRO A 125 21.16 7.77 -17.25
CA PRO A 125 20.37 8.54 -16.30
C PRO A 125 19.74 9.74 -17.04
N PRO A 126 18.53 10.17 -16.66
CA PRO A 126 17.98 11.41 -17.21
C PRO A 126 18.92 12.55 -16.81
N LEU A 127 19.51 13.21 -17.79
CA LEU A 127 20.23 14.46 -17.57
C LEU A 127 19.22 15.46 -16.97
N PHE A 128 19.35 15.74 -15.68
CA PHE A 128 18.73 16.89 -15.05
C PHE A 128 19.17 18.13 -15.84
N ARG A 129 18.25 18.70 -16.64
CA ARG A 129 18.47 20.01 -17.24
C ARG A 129 18.55 21.01 -16.10
N ARG A 130 19.71 21.61 -15.90
CA ARG A 130 19.87 22.78 -15.02
C ARG A 130 18.97 23.91 -15.54
N PRO A 131 18.23 24.62 -14.66
CA PRO A 131 17.54 25.83 -15.06
C PRO A 131 18.58 26.90 -15.43
N ALA A 132 18.31 27.67 -16.49
CA ALA A 132 19.12 28.79 -16.92
C ALA A 132 18.88 29.98 -15.96
N ASP A 133 19.93 30.41 -15.27
CA ASP A 133 19.94 31.69 -14.56
C ASP A 133 19.77 32.85 -15.56
N ARG A 134 18.93 33.82 -15.19
CA ARG A 134 18.63 35.05 -15.93
C ARG A 134 19.15 36.24 -15.13
#